data_AF-A0A812Y6I2-F1
#
_entry.id   AF-A0A812Y6I2-F1
#
_cell.length_a   1.000
_cell.length_b   1.000
_cell.length_c   1.000
_cell.angle_alpha   90.00
_cell.angle_beta   90.00
_cell.angle_gamma   90.00
#
_symmetry.space_group_name_H-M   'P 1'
#
loop_
_entity.id
_entity.type
_entity.pdbx_description
1 polymer ?
#
loop_
_entity_poly.entity_id
_entity_poly.type
_entity_poly.pdbx_seq_one_letter_code
_entity_poly.pdbx_strand_id
1 'polypeptide(L)'
;MVVSSPLTRAMQTALLAVPDLGGNRVHASPLCSEHLEASCDLGRPTSQLRFAFPQVDFGDLPEVWWYVPEDCKVGITPVASQRLFTNDGRREPRSAFERRVDSFVGWLMEQTAEEIAIFAHADFCNCLLQRYFGWREARFADYWMRNCELVDVELRKEDLTNPVLTRAQADTAQATSSPAVEPSPPAAAAPNRASLALEALRQELSQQHPDLKPGELRAKAAKAWKALGNEAKAQYMARV
;
A
#
# COMPACT_ATOMS: atom_id res chain seq x y z
N MET A 1 18.05 16.34 -7.37
CA MET A 1 16.57 16.39 -7.23
C MET A 1 16.17 15.76 -5.90
N VAL A 2 15.06 16.18 -5.30
CA VAL A 2 14.53 15.56 -4.06
C VAL A 2 13.09 15.09 -4.28
N VAL A 3 12.85 13.80 -4.04
CA VAL A 3 11.55 13.14 -4.20
C VAL A 3 11.13 12.57 -2.86
N SER A 4 9.85 12.71 -2.52
CA SER A 4 9.30 12.12 -1.30
C SER A 4 7.96 11.44 -1.57
N SER A 5 7.68 10.39 -0.81
CA SER A 5 6.33 9.88 -0.68
C SER A 5 5.39 10.97 -0.15
N PRO A 6 4.13 11.10 -0.63
CA PRO A 6 3.18 12.06 -0.10
C PRO A 6 2.66 11.72 1.32
N LEU A 7 3.15 10.64 1.94
CA LEU A 7 2.90 10.37 3.35
C LEU A 7 3.61 11.40 4.23
N THR A 8 2.87 12.01 5.15
CA THR A 8 3.37 13.11 6.01
C THR A 8 4.71 12.80 6.68
N ARG A 9 4.90 11.55 7.15
CA ARG A 9 6.15 11.11 7.78
C ARG A 9 7.37 11.26 6.86
N ALA A 10 7.24 10.89 5.59
CA ALA A 10 8.34 10.98 4.62
C ALA A 10 8.62 12.43 4.20
N MET A 11 7.58 13.22 3.95
CA MET A 11 7.75 14.64 3.60
C MET A 11 8.40 15.44 4.73
N GLN A 12 8.00 15.19 5.99
CA GLN A 12 8.64 15.83 7.14
C GLN A 12 10.12 15.46 7.24
N THR A 13 10.46 14.18 7.05
CA THR A 13 11.87 13.76 7.00
C THR A 13 12.63 14.45 5.87
N ALA A 14 12.08 14.52 4.66
CA ALA A 14 12.70 15.18 3.52
C ALA A 14 13.01 16.66 3.79
N LEU A 15 12.02 17.38 4.34
CA LEU A 15 12.14 18.81 4.63
C LEU A 15 13.11 19.11 5.78
N LEU A 16 13.28 18.18 6.71
CA LEU A 16 14.27 18.31 7.79
C LEU A 16 15.68 17.93 7.34
N ALA A 17 15.80 16.90 6.51
CA ALA A 17 17.09 16.40 6.03
C ALA A 17 17.72 17.31 4.96
N VAL A 18 16.87 18.00 4.17
CA VAL A 18 17.32 18.90 3.10
C VAL A 18 16.67 20.28 3.29
N PRO A 19 17.12 21.06 4.29
CA PRO A 19 16.48 22.32 4.67
C PRO A 19 16.66 23.44 3.64
N ASP A 20 17.71 23.37 2.82
CA ASP A 20 17.95 24.28 1.70
C ASP A 20 17.99 23.49 0.40
N LEU A 21 17.02 23.79 -0.47
CA LEU A 21 16.88 23.16 -1.78
C LEU A 21 17.38 24.07 -2.91
N GLY A 22 18.01 25.20 -2.60
CA GLY A 22 18.51 26.15 -3.59
C GLY A 22 17.41 26.70 -4.49
N GLY A 23 16.20 26.88 -3.94
CA GLY A 23 15.01 27.29 -4.67
C GLY A 23 14.19 26.14 -5.28
N ASN A 24 14.67 24.90 -5.24
CA ASN A 24 13.89 23.72 -5.63
C ASN A 24 12.88 23.34 -4.54
N ARG A 25 11.91 22.49 -4.90
CA ARG A 25 10.91 21.94 -3.97
C ARG A 25 11.06 20.43 -3.90
N VAL A 26 10.69 19.85 -2.77
CA VAL A 26 10.51 18.39 -2.68
C VAL A 26 9.35 18.02 -3.59
N HIS A 27 9.57 17.12 -4.54
CA HIS A 27 8.52 16.61 -5.40
C HIS A 27 7.81 15.41 -4.73
N ALA A 28 6.50 15.50 -4.52
CA ALA A 28 5.70 14.44 -3.93
C ALA A 28 5.26 13.42 -5.00
N SER A 29 5.76 12.19 -4.91
CA SER A 29 5.43 11.11 -5.87
C SER A 29 4.72 9.94 -5.18
N PRO A 30 3.48 9.60 -5.55
CA PRO A 30 2.75 8.50 -4.93
C PRO A 30 3.38 7.14 -5.26
N LEU A 31 4.20 7.07 -6.31
CA LEU A 31 4.88 5.86 -6.74
C LEU A 31 5.83 5.31 -5.67
N CYS A 32 6.44 6.18 -4.85
CA CYS A 32 7.33 5.79 -3.74
C CYS A 32 6.63 5.74 -2.36
N SER A 33 5.31 5.64 -2.33
CA SER A 33 4.56 5.44 -1.07
C SER A 33 4.70 4.04 -0.50
N GLU A 34 4.44 3.90 0.80
CA GLU A 34 4.48 2.60 1.50
C GLU A 34 3.50 1.61 0.86
N HIS A 35 3.75 0.31 1.05
CA HIS A 35 2.78 -0.72 0.70
C HIS A 35 1.52 -0.57 1.58
N LEU A 36 0.34 -0.41 0.97
CA LEU A 36 -0.90 -0.16 1.72
C LEU A 36 -1.42 -1.43 2.42
N GLU A 37 -0.85 -1.74 3.58
CA GLU A 37 -1.16 -2.90 4.43
C GLU A 37 -1.77 -2.50 5.79
N ALA A 38 -1.41 -1.32 6.31
CA ALA A 38 -1.92 -0.78 7.56
C ALA A 38 -2.67 0.55 7.38
N SER A 39 -3.47 0.92 8.38
CA SER A 39 -4.30 2.12 8.30
C SER A 39 -3.47 3.40 8.24
N CYS A 40 -2.22 3.36 8.70
CA CYS A 40 -1.27 4.46 8.62
C CYS A 40 -0.69 4.67 7.21
N ASP A 41 -0.99 3.77 6.27
CA ASP A 41 -0.55 3.85 4.87
C ASP A 41 -1.63 4.48 3.98
N LEU A 42 -2.84 4.67 4.53
CA LEU A 42 -3.83 5.56 3.92
C LEU A 42 -3.28 6.98 3.90
N GLY A 43 -3.29 7.56 2.71
CA GLY A 43 -2.84 8.93 2.51
C GLY A 43 -3.79 9.98 3.09
N ARG A 44 -3.27 11.21 3.20
CA ARG A 44 -4.09 12.41 3.38
C ARG A 44 -4.47 12.97 2.01
N PRO A 45 -5.67 13.58 1.87
CA PRO A 45 -6.07 14.18 0.62
C PRO A 45 -5.11 15.27 0.15
N THR A 46 -4.87 15.36 -1.15
CA THR A 46 -3.90 16.32 -1.74
C THR A 46 -4.22 17.76 -1.36
N SER A 47 -5.49 18.14 -1.32
CA SER A 47 -5.94 19.45 -0.83
C SER A 47 -5.40 19.79 0.57
N GLN A 48 -5.45 18.84 1.51
CA GLN A 48 -4.94 19.00 2.87
C GLN A 48 -3.41 18.99 2.92
N LEU A 49 -2.77 18.22 2.05
CA LEU A 49 -1.32 18.16 1.96
C LEU A 49 -0.75 19.48 1.44
N ARG A 50 -1.33 20.05 0.37
CA ARG A 50 -0.94 21.37 -0.18
C ARG A 50 -1.06 22.48 0.86
N PHE A 51 -2.11 22.44 1.69
CA PHE A 51 -2.28 23.39 2.78
C PHE A 51 -1.21 23.24 3.87
N ALA A 52 -0.88 22.01 4.27
CA ALA A 52 0.05 21.74 5.36
C ALA A 52 1.53 21.84 4.96
N PHE A 53 1.84 21.63 3.67
CA PHE A 53 3.20 21.61 3.14
C PHE A 53 3.32 22.50 1.90
N PRO A 54 3.13 23.83 2.03
CA PRO A 54 3.17 24.75 0.89
C PRO A 54 4.52 24.81 0.16
N GLN A 55 5.58 24.26 0.75
CA GLN A 55 6.93 24.14 0.17
C GLN A 55 7.15 22.85 -0.63
N VAL A 56 6.23 21.89 -0.57
CA VAL A 56 6.28 20.65 -1.36
C VAL A 56 5.55 20.88 -2.69
N ASP A 57 6.15 20.40 -3.77
CA ASP A 57 5.50 20.34 -5.08
C ASP A 57 4.67 19.05 -5.18
N PHE A 58 3.35 19.21 -5.34
CA PHE A 58 2.41 18.11 -5.51
C PHE A 58 2.01 17.88 -6.96
N GLY A 59 2.45 18.71 -7.93
CA GLY A 59 2.03 18.60 -9.33
C GLY A 59 0.53 18.34 -9.49
N ASP A 60 0.19 17.36 -10.33
CA ASP A 60 -1.18 16.91 -10.60
C ASP A 60 -1.62 15.72 -9.71
N LEU A 61 -1.06 15.60 -8.50
CA LEU A 61 -1.39 14.51 -7.58
C LEU A 61 -2.91 14.43 -7.33
N PRO A 62 -3.56 13.28 -7.61
CA PRO A 62 -4.99 13.12 -7.40
C PRO A 62 -5.39 13.35 -5.94
N GLU A 63 -6.64 13.73 -5.68
CA GLU A 63 -7.12 13.94 -4.30
C GLU A 63 -7.01 12.66 -3.46
N VAL A 64 -7.22 11.50 -4.08
CA VAL A 64 -6.93 10.18 -3.52
C VAL A 64 -5.80 9.57 -4.35
N TRP A 65 -4.58 9.65 -3.83
CA TRP A 65 -3.36 9.25 -4.55
C TRP A 65 -2.79 7.89 -4.12
N TRP A 66 -3.29 7.34 -3.01
CA TRP A 66 -2.90 6.01 -2.53
C TRP A 66 -3.71 4.92 -3.23
N TYR A 67 -3.38 3.65 -2.96
CA TYR A 67 -4.00 2.53 -3.66
C TYR A 67 -5.53 2.51 -3.50
N VAL A 68 -6.21 2.38 -4.63
CA VAL A 68 -7.65 2.13 -4.76
C VAL A 68 -7.83 1.04 -5.82
N PRO A 69 -8.64 0.00 -5.57
CA PRO A 69 -9.01 -1.00 -6.57
C PRO A 69 -9.58 -0.37 -7.84
N GLU A 70 -9.25 -0.91 -9.01
CA GLU A 70 -9.57 -0.31 -10.32
C GLU A 70 -11.08 -0.09 -10.50
N ASP A 71 -11.89 -1.06 -10.08
CA ASP A 71 -13.36 -1.03 -10.09
C ASP A 71 -13.96 0.05 -9.20
N CYS A 72 -13.16 0.63 -8.28
CA CYS A 72 -13.57 1.65 -7.32
C CYS A 72 -12.96 3.03 -7.61
N LYS A 73 -12.03 3.17 -8.56
CA LYS A 73 -11.25 4.41 -8.76
C LYS A 73 -12.10 5.59 -9.24
N VAL A 74 -13.05 5.35 -10.12
CA VAL A 74 -13.84 6.42 -10.74
C VAL A 74 -14.71 7.10 -9.69
N GLY A 75 -14.50 8.40 -9.49
CA GLY A 75 -15.26 9.19 -8.51
C GLY A 75 -14.93 8.88 -7.04
N ILE A 76 -13.83 8.18 -6.76
CA ILE A 76 -13.44 7.85 -5.40
C ILE A 76 -13.21 9.12 -4.57
N THR A 77 -13.79 9.15 -3.37
CA THR A 77 -13.55 10.21 -2.38
C THR A 77 -12.65 9.69 -1.26
N PRO A 78 -11.95 10.57 -0.51
CA PRO A 78 -11.15 10.12 0.63
C PRO A 78 -11.95 9.30 1.65
N VAL A 79 -13.20 9.70 1.93
CA VAL A 79 -14.09 8.97 2.85
C VAL A 79 -14.47 7.59 2.31
N ALA A 80 -14.80 7.50 1.01
CA ALA A 80 -15.12 6.21 0.38
C ALA A 80 -13.88 5.29 0.37
N SER A 81 -12.70 5.83 0.04
CA SER A 81 -11.45 5.07 0.06
C SER A 81 -11.11 4.53 1.46
N GLN A 82 -11.27 5.34 2.50
CA GLN A 82 -11.10 4.88 3.89
C GLN A 82 -12.06 3.74 4.25
N ARG A 83 -13.30 3.76 3.75
CA ARG A 83 -14.27 2.67 3.97
C ARG A 83 -13.84 1.37 3.29
N LEU A 84 -13.29 1.43 2.08
CA LEU A 84 -12.75 0.25 1.40
C LEU A 84 -11.68 -0.45 2.27
N PHE A 85 -10.82 0.32 2.93
CA PHE A 85 -9.82 -0.24 3.83
C PHE A 85 -10.40 -0.77 5.15
N THR A 86 -11.24 0.04 5.80
CA THR A 86 -11.70 -0.21 7.18
C THR A 86 -12.84 -1.20 7.27
N ASN A 87 -13.80 -1.14 6.35
CA ASN A 87 -14.99 -1.99 6.35
C ASN A 87 -14.80 -3.22 5.46
N ASP A 88 -14.21 -3.03 4.28
CA ASP A 88 -14.11 -4.09 3.27
C ASP A 88 -12.74 -4.79 3.31
N GLY A 89 -11.84 -4.34 4.18
CA GLY A 89 -10.52 -4.95 4.38
C GLY A 89 -9.60 -4.86 3.16
N ARG A 90 -9.91 -3.99 2.19
CA ARG A 90 -9.11 -3.85 0.97
C ARG A 90 -7.71 -3.34 1.33
N ARG A 91 -6.69 -4.04 0.83
CA ARG A 91 -5.26 -3.70 0.88
C ARG A 91 -4.73 -3.60 -0.53
N GLU A 92 -3.57 -3.00 -0.70
CA GLU A 92 -2.86 -3.03 -1.98
C GLU A 92 -2.35 -4.45 -2.23
N PRO A 93 -2.78 -5.15 -3.29
CA PRO A 93 -2.23 -6.45 -3.62
C PRO A 93 -0.73 -6.33 -3.91
N ARG A 94 0.07 -7.31 -3.47
CA ARG A 94 1.52 -7.34 -3.72
C ARG A 94 1.89 -7.09 -5.19
N SER A 95 1.12 -7.64 -6.13
CA SER A 95 1.37 -7.43 -7.56
C SER A 95 1.10 -5.99 -8.03
N ALA A 96 0.14 -5.29 -7.42
CA ALA A 96 -0.10 -3.88 -7.71
C ALA A 96 1.00 -2.99 -7.13
N PHE A 97 1.45 -3.30 -5.91
CA PHE A 97 2.59 -2.65 -5.28
C PHE A 97 3.87 -2.78 -6.10
N GLU A 98 4.20 -4.00 -6.55
CA GLU A 98 5.38 -4.25 -7.38
C GLU A 98 5.31 -3.51 -8.72
N ARG A 99 4.16 -3.51 -9.40
CA ARG A 99 3.99 -2.71 -10.63
C ARG A 99 4.18 -1.21 -10.38
N ARG A 100 3.80 -0.73 -9.20
CA ARG A 100 4.00 0.67 -8.81
C ARG A 100 5.47 0.99 -8.56
N VAL A 101 6.22 0.07 -7.94
CA VAL A 101 7.68 0.16 -7.81
C VAL A 101 8.34 0.16 -9.18
N ASP A 102 7.90 -0.71 -10.09
CA ASP A 102 8.44 -0.74 -11.46
C ASP A 102 8.15 0.56 -12.22
N SER A 103 6.94 1.11 -12.03
CA SER A 103 6.55 2.42 -12.58
C SER A 103 7.41 3.56 -12.03
N PHE A 104 7.81 3.49 -10.76
CA PHE A 104 8.72 4.46 -10.17
C PHE A 104 10.10 4.43 -10.84
N VAL A 105 10.64 3.24 -11.12
CA VAL A 105 11.93 3.11 -11.82
C VAL A 105 11.83 3.59 -13.26
N GLY A 106 10.73 3.30 -13.95
CA GLY A 106 10.45 3.87 -15.27
C GLY A 106 10.48 5.40 -15.23
N TRP A 107 9.80 6.00 -14.24
CA TRP A 107 9.83 7.44 -14.02
C TRP A 107 11.23 7.99 -13.69
N LEU A 108 12.05 7.28 -12.90
CA LEU A 108 13.44 7.69 -12.61
C LEU A 108 14.28 7.78 -13.89
N MET A 109 14.09 6.85 -14.83
CA MET A 109 14.81 6.81 -16.11
C MET A 109 14.45 7.97 -17.04
N GLU A 110 13.30 8.60 -16.83
CA GLU A 110 12.85 9.77 -17.59
C GLU A 110 13.39 11.09 -17.01
N GLN A 111 13.98 11.06 -15.81
CA GLN A 111 14.50 12.27 -15.17
C GLN A 111 15.83 12.71 -15.80
N THR A 112 16.03 14.02 -15.89
CA THR A 112 17.29 14.62 -16.36
C THR A 112 18.31 14.80 -15.23
N ALA A 113 17.89 14.68 -13.97
CA ALA A 113 18.77 14.81 -12.81
C ALA A 113 19.59 13.53 -12.61
N GLU A 114 20.91 13.67 -12.49
CA GLU A 114 21.83 12.54 -12.24
C GLU A 114 21.83 12.08 -10.77
N GLU A 115 21.61 13.01 -9.84
CA GLU A 115 21.52 12.74 -8.41
C GLU A 115 20.11 13.00 -7.89
N ILE A 116 19.46 11.95 -7.37
CA ILE A 116 18.07 11.99 -6.89
C ILE A 116 18.03 11.41 -5.48
N ALA A 117 17.71 12.25 -4.49
CA ALA A 117 17.44 11.80 -3.13
C ALA A 117 15.97 11.39 -3.00
N ILE A 118 15.73 10.18 -2.48
CA ILE A 118 14.38 9.61 -2.36
C ILE A 118 14.07 9.37 -0.88
N PHE A 119 12.98 9.98 -0.42
CA PHE A 119 12.45 9.81 0.94
C PHE A 119 11.19 8.95 0.89
N ALA A 120 11.34 7.67 1.24
CA ALA A 120 10.29 6.66 1.13
C ALA A 120 10.18 5.81 2.41
N HIS A 121 9.73 4.55 2.28
CA HIS A 121 9.35 3.70 3.41
C HIS A 121 9.93 2.29 3.28
N ALA A 122 9.79 1.49 4.33
CA ALA A 122 10.53 0.25 4.49
C ALA A 122 10.18 -0.79 3.41
N ASP A 123 8.90 -1.09 3.18
CA ASP A 123 8.51 -2.08 2.19
C ASP A 123 8.84 -1.59 0.77
N PHE A 124 8.64 -0.29 0.51
CA PHE A 124 9.02 0.31 -0.78
C PHE A 124 10.52 0.16 -1.05
N CYS A 125 11.37 0.57 -0.12
CA CYS A 125 12.81 0.51 -0.29
C CYS A 125 13.31 -0.93 -0.39
N ASN A 126 12.80 -1.84 0.45
CA ASN A 126 13.11 -3.26 0.37
C ASN A 126 12.77 -3.84 -1.01
N CYS A 127 11.55 -3.57 -1.49
CA CYS A 127 11.08 -4.04 -2.80
C CYS A 127 11.93 -3.46 -3.94
N LEU A 128 12.21 -2.15 -3.94
CA LEU A 128 13.04 -1.49 -4.94
C LEU A 128 14.46 -2.08 -4.97
N LEU A 129 15.11 -2.17 -3.81
CA LEU A 129 16.49 -2.65 -3.68
C LEU A 129 16.62 -4.11 -4.11
N GLN A 130 15.71 -4.96 -3.65
CA GLN A 130 15.70 -6.38 -4.01
C GLN A 130 15.47 -6.56 -5.52
N ARG A 131 14.46 -5.89 -6.09
CA ARG A 131 14.05 -6.06 -7.50
C ARG A 131 15.07 -5.55 -8.50
N TYR A 132 15.70 -4.41 -8.23
CA TYR A 132 16.57 -3.76 -9.22
C TYR A 132 18.06 -3.93 -8.96
N PHE A 133 18.46 -4.16 -7.70
CA PHE A 133 19.88 -4.19 -7.32
C PHE A 133 20.33 -5.53 -6.72
N GLY A 134 19.40 -6.37 -6.24
CA GLY A 134 19.70 -7.67 -5.62
C GLY A 134 20.43 -8.68 -6.52
N TRP A 135 20.32 -8.54 -7.84
CA TRP A 135 21.05 -9.40 -8.79
C TRP A 135 22.53 -9.01 -8.95
N ARG A 136 22.89 -7.75 -8.66
CA ARG A 136 24.27 -7.23 -8.68
C ARG A 136 24.92 -7.30 -7.31
N GLU A 137 24.15 -7.00 -6.28
CA GLU A 137 24.63 -6.87 -4.91
C GLU A 137 23.83 -7.79 -4.00
N ALA A 138 24.43 -8.93 -3.63
CA ALA A 138 23.78 -9.95 -2.80
C ALA A 138 23.24 -9.41 -1.46
N ARG A 139 23.81 -8.31 -0.94
CA ARG A 139 23.31 -7.67 0.28
C ARG A 139 21.84 -7.26 0.16
N PHE A 140 21.38 -6.89 -1.03
CA PHE A 140 20.01 -6.41 -1.27
C PHE A 140 18.97 -7.54 -1.44
N ALA A 141 19.37 -8.82 -1.39
CA ALA A 141 18.45 -9.94 -1.52
C ALA A 141 17.39 -9.99 -0.39
N ASP A 142 17.73 -9.53 0.81
CA ASP A 142 16.83 -9.44 1.97
C ASP A 142 17.16 -8.20 2.83
N TYR A 143 17.39 -7.07 2.16
CA TYR A 143 17.84 -5.87 2.85
C TYR A 143 16.67 -5.01 3.34
N TRP A 144 16.64 -4.79 4.65
CA TRP A 144 15.67 -3.92 5.30
C TRP A 144 16.37 -2.70 5.85
N MET A 145 16.08 -1.55 5.26
CA MET A 145 16.63 -0.26 5.71
C MET A 145 16.19 0.04 7.14
N ARG A 146 17.11 0.56 7.95
CA ARG A 146 16.78 1.17 9.24
C ARG A 146 16.13 2.54 9.00
N ASN A 147 15.36 3.00 9.98
CA ASN A 147 14.81 4.36 9.94
C ASN A 147 15.93 5.39 9.74
N CYS A 148 15.77 6.25 8.74
CA CYS A 148 16.74 7.30 8.37
C CYS A 148 18.13 6.77 7.94
N GLU A 149 18.25 5.49 7.57
CA GLU A 149 19.46 5.00 6.91
C GLU A 149 19.58 5.62 5.52
N LEU A 150 20.82 5.97 5.14
CA LEU A 150 21.16 6.45 3.81
C LEU A 150 21.84 5.32 3.04
N VAL A 151 21.32 5.05 1.84
CA VAL A 151 21.82 4.00 0.96
C VAL A 151 21.98 4.59 -0.42
N ASP A 152 23.21 4.61 -0.90
CA ASP A 152 23.54 5.05 -2.24
C ASP A 152 23.56 3.86 -3.20
N VAL A 153 22.88 4.02 -4.32
CA VAL A 153 22.84 3.05 -5.41
C VAL A 153 22.97 3.77 -6.75
N GLU A 154 23.62 3.11 -7.70
CA GLU A 154 23.74 3.59 -9.07
C GLU A 154 22.79 2.79 -9.96
N LEU A 155 21.72 3.44 -10.40
CA LEU A 155 20.73 2.86 -11.29
C LEU A 155 21.20 2.96 -12.75
N ARG A 156 21.33 1.81 -13.42
CA ARG A 156 21.84 1.67 -14.79
C ARG A 156 20.76 1.11 -15.72
N LYS A 157 20.94 1.29 -17.03
CA LYS A 157 20.02 0.73 -18.04
C LYS A 157 19.94 -0.79 -17.95
N GLU A 158 21.05 -1.45 -17.61
CA GLU A 158 21.10 -2.91 -17.45
C GLU A 158 20.21 -3.41 -16.30
N ASP A 159 20.00 -2.61 -15.26
CA ASP A 159 19.15 -2.98 -14.11
C ASP A 159 17.68 -3.16 -14.52
N LEU A 160 17.25 -2.50 -15.61
CA LEU A 160 15.91 -2.64 -16.18
C LEU A 160 15.68 -4.00 -16.86
N THR A 161 16.75 -4.72 -17.17
CA THR A 161 16.71 -6.01 -17.88
C THR A 161 16.93 -7.20 -16.97
N ASN A 162 16.84 -7.01 -15.64
CA ASN A 162 17.05 -8.07 -14.65
C ASN A 162 16.16 -9.31 -14.94
N PRO A 163 16.75 -10.54 -14.95
CA PRO A 163 16.04 -11.81 -15.05
C PRO A 163 14.82 -11.97 -14.12
N VAL A 164 14.85 -11.38 -12.92
CA VAL A 164 13.72 -11.41 -11.97
C VAL A 164 12.54 -10.60 -12.50
N LEU A 165 12.80 -9.41 -13.06
CA LEU A 165 11.78 -8.54 -13.63
C LEU A 165 11.18 -9.14 -14.89
N THR A 166 12.00 -9.73 -15.77
CA THR A 166 11.51 -10.37 -17.00
C THR A 166 10.61 -11.57 -16.72
N ARG A 167 10.88 -12.37 -15.67
CA ARG A 167 9.96 -13.43 -15.22
C ARG A 167 8.66 -12.87 -14.65
N ALA A 168 8.73 -11.89 -13.76
CA ALA A 168 7.53 -11.27 -13.17
C ALA A 168 6.64 -10.57 -14.22
N GLN A 169 7.26 -9.94 -15.22
CA GLN A 169 6.57 -9.34 -16.38
C GLN A 169 5.93 -10.41 -17.28
N ALA A 170 6.62 -11.53 -17.52
CA ALA A 170 6.07 -12.64 -18.31
C ALA A 170 4.88 -13.31 -17.62
N ASP A 171 4.95 -13.52 -16.30
CA ASP A 171 3.85 -14.08 -15.50
C ASP A 171 2.64 -13.13 -15.46
N THR A 172 2.89 -11.82 -15.39
CA THR A 172 1.83 -10.79 -15.47
C THR A 172 1.22 -10.72 -16.87
N ALA A 173 2.03 -10.80 -17.93
CA ALA A 173 1.56 -10.77 -19.32
C ALA A 173 0.73 -12.02 -19.68
N GLN A 174 1.14 -13.20 -19.21
CA GLN A 174 0.38 -14.45 -19.39
C GLN A 174 -0.97 -14.44 -18.64
N ALA A 175 -1.05 -13.77 -17.49
CA ALA A 175 -2.32 -13.54 -16.80
C ALA A 175 -3.26 -12.61 -17.60
N THR A 176 -2.72 -11.75 -18.48
CA THR A 176 -3.50 -10.84 -19.34
C THR A 176 -3.80 -11.37 -20.75
N SER A 177 -3.16 -12.46 -21.20
CA SER A 177 -3.26 -12.95 -22.59
C SER A 177 -4.04 -14.25 -22.77
N SER A 178 -4.76 -14.73 -21.75
CA SER A 178 -5.69 -15.86 -21.93
C SER A 178 -6.96 -15.37 -22.65
N PRO A 179 -7.43 -16.08 -23.71
CA PRO A 179 -8.67 -15.71 -24.39
C PRO A 179 -9.82 -15.79 -23.39
N ALA A 180 -10.71 -14.80 -23.45
CA ALA A 180 -11.88 -14.68 -22.59
C ALA A 180 -12.78 -15.92 -22.71
N VAL A 181 -12.54 -16.91 -21.86
CA VAL A 181 -13.60 -17.76 -21.35
C VAL A 181 -14.37 -16.86 -20.39
N GLU A 182 -15.66 -16.61 -20.67
CA GLU A 182 -16.53 -15.90 -19.74
C GLU A 182 -16.29 -16.44 -18.33
N PRO A 183 -15.72 -15.64 -17.41
CA PRO A 183 -15.58 -16.10 -16.06
C PRO A 183 -17.00 -16.15 -15.50
N SER A 184 -17.46 -17.36 -15.22
CA SER A 184 -18.48 -17.53 -14.18
C SER A 184 -18.03 -16.69 -12.98
N PRO A 185 -18.92 -15.89 -12.38
CA PRO A 185 -18.55 -14.93 -11.36
C PRO A 185 -17.65 -15.62 -10.33
N PRO A 186 -16.50 -15.02 -9.95
CA PRO A 186 -15.63 -15.63 -8.96
C PRO A 186 -16.48 -15.82 -7.71
N ALA A 187 -16.67 -17.08 -7.31
CA ALA A 187 -17.25 -17.40 -6.03
C ALA A 187 -16.45 -16.59 -5.00
N ALA A 188 -17.14 -15.72 -4.26
CA ALA A 188 -16.54 -14.95 -3.18
C ALA A 188 -15.63 -15.89 -2.39
N ALA A 189 -14.36 -15.52 -2.24
CA ALA A 189 -13.40 -16.33 -1.49
C ALA A 189 -14.07 -16.74 -0.18
N ALA A 190 -14.22 -18.05 0.03
CA ALA A 190 -14.98 -18.55 1.16
C ALA A 190 -14.41 -17.90 2.44
N PRO A 191 -15.25 -17.23 3.25
CA PRO A 191 -14.76 -16.53 4.42
C PRO A 191 -13.97 -17.50 5.30
N ASN A 192 -12.77 -17.07 5.75
CA ASN A 192 -11.96 -17.92 6.60
C ASN A 192 -12.74 -18.29 7.89
N ARG A 193 -12.43 -19.45 8.49
CA ARG A 193 -13.20 -19.97 9.64
C ARG A 193 -13.28 -18.99 10.81
N ALA A 194 -12.24 -18.18 11.02
CA ALA A 194 -12.25 -17.14 12.05
C ALA A 194 -13.28 -16.02 11.75
N SER A 195 -13.43 -15.63 10.48
CA SER A 195 -14.43 -14.66 10.04
C SER A 195 -15.86 -15.21 10.19
N LEU A 196 -16.08 -16.48 9.86
CA LEU A 196 -17.36 -17.15 10.07
C LEU A 196 -17.70 -17.27 11.56
N ALA A 197 -16.70 -17.59 12.39
CA ALA A 197 -16.85 -17.71 13.83
C ALA A 197 -17.17 -16.35 14.51
N LEU A 198 -16.53 -15.27 14.04
CA LEU A 198 -16.84 -13.91 14.47
C LEU A 198 -18.26 -13.50 14.05
N GLU A 199 -18.71 -13.92 12.87
CA GLU A 199 -20.07 -13.67 12.41
C GLU A 199 -21.12 -14.42 13.24
N ALA A 200 -20.86 -15.68 13.60
CA ALA A 200 -21.70 -16.45 14.52
C ALA A 200 -21.82 -15.77 15.90
N LEU A 201 -20.70 -15.29 16.46
CA LEU A 201 -20.71 -14.50 17.69
C LEU A 201 -21.52 -13.20 17.54
N ARG A 202 -21.45 -12.54 16.38
CA ARG A 202 -22.23 -11.33 16.09
C ARG A 202 -23.73 -11.63 16.06
N GLN A 203 -24.14 -12.76 15.48
CA GLN A 203 -25.55 -13.19 15.46
C GLN A 203 -26.06 -13.47 16.87
N GLU A 204 -25.30 -14.17 17.70
CA GLU A 204 -25.66 -14.40 19.12
C GLU A 204 -25.83 -13.07 19.87
N LEU A 205 -24.89 -12.12 19.66
CA LEU A 205 -24.99 -10.78 20.26
C LEU A 205 -26.17 -9.97 19.74
N SER A 206 -26.60 -10.15 18.49
CA SER A 206 -27.79 -9.47 17.96
C SER A 206 -29.08 -9.95 18.61
N GLN A 207 -29.15 -11.23 18.99
CA GLN A 207 -30.30 -11.79 19.70
C GLN A 207 -30.35 -11.28 21.15
N GLN A 208 -29.19 -11.10 21.77
CA GLN A 208 -29.09 -10.58 23.15
C GLN A 208 -29.27 -9.05 23.23
N HIS A 209 -29.01 -8.33 22.14
CA HIS A 209 -29.06 -6.88 22.07
C HIS A 209 -29.76 -6.38 20.81
N PRO A 210 -31.09 -6.59 20.69
CA PRO A 210 -31.84 -6.26 19.49
C PRO A 210 -31.86 -4.76 19.17
N ASP A 211 -31.65 -3.91 20.17
CA ASP A 211 -31.70 -2.45 20.03
C ASP A 211 -30.39 -1.83 19.51
N LEU A 212 -29.31 -2.61 19.39
CA LEU A 212 -28.02 -2.08 18.93
C LEU A 212 -28.04 -1.84 17.42
N LYS A 213 -27.53 -0.67 17.03
CA LYS A 213 -27.33 -0.37 15.61
C LYS A 213 -26.25 -1.31 15.03
N PRO A 214 -26.31 -1.64 13.73
CA PRO A 214 -25.37 -2.59 13.12
C PRO A 214 -23.88 -2.28 13.35
N GLY A 215 -23.50 -1.01 13.36
CA GLY A 215 -22.12 -0.58 13.64
C GLY A 215 -21.68 -0.79 15.09
N GLU A 216 -22.58 -0.53 16.05
CA GLU A 216 -22.33 -0.74 17.48
C GLU A 216 -22.25 -2.23 17.81
N LEU A 217 -23.10 -3.03 17.17
CA LEU A 217 -23.08 -4.48 17.26
C LEU A 217 -21.78 -5.07 16.72
N ARG A 218 -21.27 -4.59 15.57
CA ARG A 218 -19.95 -4.99 15.04
C ARG A 218 -18.82 -4.64 16.00
N ALA A 219 -18.81 -3.42 16.55
CA ALA A 219 -17.80 -3.01 17.52
C ALA A 219 -17.85 -3.87 18.80
N LYS A 220 -19.05 -4.19 19.28
CA LYS A 220 -19.26 -5.05 20.44
C LYS A 220 -18.79 -6.49 20.17
N ALA A 221 -19.10 -7.05 19.01
CA ALA A 221 -18.65 -8.39 18.60
C ALA A 221 -17.12 -8.46 18.46
N ALA A 222 -16.48 -7.46 17.84
CA ALA A 222 -15.03 -7.41 17.72
C ALA A 222 -14.34 -7.29 19.10
N LYS A 223 -14.90 -6.50 20.02
CA LYS A 223 -14.40 -6.37 21.39
C LYS A 223 -14.56 -7.68 22.18
N ALA A 224 -15.73 -8.32 22.08
CA ALA A 224 -15.99 -9.62 22.70
C ALA A 224 -15.04 -10.70 22.16
N TRP A 225 -14.87 -10.78 20.84
CA TRP A 225 -13.96 -11.71 20.18
C TRP A 225 -12.52 -11.55 20.65
N LYS A 226 -12.02 -10.31 20.80
CA LYS A 226 -10.67 -10.06 21.34
C LYS A 226 -10.53 -10.51 22.79
N ALA A 227 -11.59 -10.39 23.60
CA ALA A 227 -11.60 -10.80 25.00
C ALA A 227 -11.75 -12.32 25.21
N LEU A 228 -12.17 -13.08 24.20
CA LEU A 228 -12.23 -14.54 24.27
C LEU A 228 -10.82 -15.16 24.34
N GLY A 229 -10.66 -16.12 25.25
CA GLY A 229 -9.50 -17.01 25.29
C GLY A 229 -9.44 -17.95 24.09
N ASN A 230 -8.28 -18.56 23.86
CA ASN A 230 -8.03 -19.42 22.70
C ASN A 230 -8.98 -20.63 22.62
N GLU A 231 -9.34 -21.21 23.77
CA GLU A 231 -10.27 -22.34 23.85
C GLU A 231 -11.69 -21.94 23.43
N ALA A 232 -12.18 -20.79 23.89
CA ALA A 232 -13.49 -20.28 23.49
C ALA A 232 -13.53 -19.92 22.00
N LYS A 233 -12.45 -19.33 21.46
CA LYS A 233 -12.34 -19.08 20.01
C LYS A 233 -12.36 -20.39 19.20
N ALA A 234 -11.70 -21.44 19.68
CA ALA A 234 -11.72 -22.75 19.04
C ALA A 234 -13.13 -23.35 19.02
N GLN A 235 -13.92 -23.18 20.08
CA GLN A 235 -15.31 -23.62 20.12
C GLN A 235 -16.18 -22.90 19.07
N TYR A 236 -16.02 -21.59 18.89
CA TYR A 236 -16.73 -20.86 17.83
C TYR A 236 -16.27 -21.29 16.43
N MET A 237 -14.97 -21.50 16.22
CA MET A 237 -14.43 -21.97 14.94
C MET A 237 -14.87 -23.40 14.60
N ALA A 238 -15.15 -24.25 15.60
CA ALA A 238 -15.66 -25.60 15.39
C ALA A 238 -17.16 -25.65 15.00
N ARG A 239 -17.92 -24.58 15.25
CA ARG A 239 -19.36 -24.47 14.93
C ARG A 239 -19.64 -24.01 13.50
N VAL A 240 -18.60 -23.56 12.79
CA VAL A 240 -18.69 -22.96 11.45
C VAL A 240 -17.83 -23.69 10.43
#